data_AF-A0A946EHN0-F1
#
_entry.id   AF-A0A946EHN0-F1
#
_cell.length_a   1.000
_cell.length_b   1.000
_cell.length_c   1.000
_cell.angle_alpha   90.00
_cell.angle_beta   90.00
_cell.angle_gamma   90.00
#
_symmetry.space_group_name_H-M   'P 1'
#
loop_
_entity.id
_entity.type
_entity.pdbx_description
1 polymer ?
#
loop_
_entity_poly.entity_id
_entity_poly.type
_entity_poly.pdbx_seq_one_letter_code
_entity_poly.pdbx_strand_id
1 'polypeptide(L)'
;MLKAKDAPNLSSFNWEDPLLLDAQLEDDERMIRDSARAYAQEKLQPRVIEAYREEKAEPGIFAEMGEMGLLGSTIPEEYGGIGAGYVAYGLVAREIERV
;
A
#
# COMPACT_ATOMS: atom_id res chain seq x y z
N MET A 1 -16.34 -10.30 -41.29
CA MET A 1 -15.54 -9.96 -40.10
C MET A 1 -15.50 -8.44 -39.97
N LEU A 2 -15.85 -7.90 -38.80
CA LEU A 2 -15.66 -6.47 -38.50
C LEU A 2 -14.17 -6.14 -38.57
N LYS A 3 -13.81 -4.95 -39.07
CA LYS A 3 -12.41 -4.48 -39.03
C LYS A 3 -12.05 -4.23 -37.56
N ALA A 4 -10.79 -4.42 -37.18
CA ALA A 4 -10.33 -4.28 -35.78
C ALA A 4 -10.70 -2.94 -35.13
N LYS A 5 -10.80 -1.87 -35.92
CA LYS A 5 -11.21 -0.53 -35.48
C LYS A 5 -12.72 -0.37 -35.19
N ASP A 6 -13.54 -1.29 -35.68
CA ASP A 6 -14.99 -1.29 -35.58
C ASP A 6 -15.46 -2.32 -34.52
N ALA A 7 -14.53 -3.06 -33.90
CA ALA A 7 -14.84 -3.96 -32.79
C ALA A 7 -15.14 -3.11 -31.53
N PRO A 8 -16.27 -3.34 -30.85
CA PRO A 8 -16.55 -2.62 -29.60
C PRO A 8 -15.45 -2.92 -28.59
N ASN A 9 -14.92 -1.88 -27.95
CA ASN A 9 -13.99 -2.03 -26.84
C ASN A 9 -14.79 -2.61 -25.66
N LEU A 10 -14.71 -3.93 -25.47
CA LEU A 10 -15.25 -4.58 -24.29
C LEU A 10 -14.34 -4.16 -23.12
N SER A 11 -14.82 -3.23 -22.30
CA SER A 11 -14.13 -2.83 -21.08
C SER A 11 -13.72 -4.09 -20.30
N SER A 12 -12.44 -4.22 -19.96
CA SER A 12 -11.96 -5.31 -19.13
C SER A 12 -12.47 -5.13 -17.70
N PHE A 13 -13.11 -6.15 -17.14
CA PHE A 13 -13.50 -6.15 -15.73
C PHE A 13 -12.36 -6.70 -14.87
N ASN A 14 -11.93 -5.93 -13.87
CA ASN A 14 -10.98 -6.37 -12.86
C ASN A 14 -11.74 -6.81 -11.61
N TRP A 15 -11.69 -8.09 -11.25
CA TRP A 15 -12.40 -8.60 -10.07
C TRP A 15 -11.71 -8.21 -8.74
N GLU A 16 -10.40 -7.94 -8.76
CA GLU A 16 -9.65 -7.48 -7.58
C GLU A 16 -9.87 -5.99 -7.30
N ASP A 17 -10.29 -5.24 -8.33
CA ASP A 17 -10.60 -3.82 -8.24
C ASP A 17 -11.84 -3.46 -9.10
N PRO A 18 -13.06 -3.89 -8.70
CA PRO A 18 -14.26 -3.77 -9.55
C PRO A 18 -14.67 -2.33 -9.87
N LEU A 19 -14.30 -1.39 -9.00
CA LEU A 19 -14.61 0.04 -9.14
C LEU A 19 -13.38 0.87 -9.48
N LEU A 20 -12.26 0.22 -9.83
CA LEU A 20 -11.03 0.86 -10.29
C LEU A 20 -10.47 1.88 -9.29
N LEU A 21 -10.43 1.54 -8.01
CA LEU A 21 -9.79 2.33 -6.96
C LEU A 21 -8.39 2.78 -7.39
N ASP A 22 -7.60 1.92 -8.03
CA ASP A 22 -6.25 2.28 -8.51
C ASP A 22 -6.26 3.46 -9.47
N ALA A 23 -7.29 3.58 -10.32
CA ALA A 23 -7.45 4.68 -11.27
C ALA A 23 -7.94 5.98 -10.60
N GLN A 24 -8.43 5.91 -9.36
CA GLN A 24 -8.89 7.06 -8.57
C GLN A 24 -7.79 7.63 -7.68
N LEU A 25 -6.64 6.96 -7.57
CA LEU A 25 -5.51 7.41 -6.77
C LEU A 25 -4.59 8.32 -7.57
N GLU A 26 -4.04 9.31 -6.87
CA GLU A 26 -2.95 10.13 -7.38
C GLU A 26 -1.65 9.30 -7.49
N ASP A 27 -0.70 9.75 -8.30
CA ASP A 27 0.57 9.04 -8.52
C ASP A 27 1.34 8.81 -7.21
N ASP A 28 1.43 9.84 -6.37
CA ASP A 28 2.11 9.75 -5.07
C ASP A 28 1.41 8.76 -4.12
N GLU A 29 0.08 8.69 -4.16
CA GLU A 29 -0.70 7.74 -3.35
C GLU A 29 -0.45 6.29 -3.78
N ARG A 30 -0.37 6.04 -5.10
CA ARG A 30 0.02 4.73 -5.66
C ARG A 30 1.44 4.37 -5.25
N MET A 31 2.38 5.30 -5.35
CA MET A 31 3.78 5.07 -4.96
C MET A 31 3.93 4.74 -3.47
N ILE A 32 3.23 5.47 -2.60
CA ILE A 32 3.24 5.21 -1.15
C ILE A 32 2.62 3.84 -0.85
N ARG A 33 1.48 3.51 -1.45
CA ARG A 33 0.83 2.20 -1.31
C ARG A 33 1.77 1.07 -1.74
N ASP A 34 2.39 1.19 -2.91
CA ASP A 34 3.25 0.15 -3.47
C ASP A 34 4.50 -0.06 -2.61
N SER A 35 5.04 1.02 -2.05
CA SER A 35 6.15 0.98 -1.08
C SER A 35 5.74 0.27 0.23
N ALA A 36 4.56 0.60 0.77
CA ALA A 36 4.03 -0.06 1.97
C ALA A 36 3.74 -1.55 1.72
N ARG A 37 3.21 -1.90 0.54
CA ARG A 37 2.99 -3.29 0.12
C ARG A 37 4.30 -4.06 0.04
N ALA A 38 5.33 -3.50 -0.60
CA ALA A 38 6.64 -4.15 -0.68
C ALA A 38 7.20 -4.43 0.71
N TYR A 39 7.18 -3.45 1.62
CA TYR A 39 7.58 -3.65 3.00
C TYR A 39 6.78 -4.76 3.70
N ALA A 40 5.46 -4.72 3.62
CA ALA A 40 4.59 -5.71 4.26
C ALA A 40 4.90 -7.13 3.76
N GLN A 41 5.03 -7.33 2.45
CA GLN A 41 5.27 -8.64 1.85
C GLN A 41 6.71 -9.14 2.07
N GLU A 42 7.71 -8.25 2.04
CA GLU A 42 9.12 -8.66 2.15
C GLU A 42 9.62 -8.77 3.60
N LYS A 43 9.05 -7.97 4.52
CA LYS A 43 9.53 -7.87 5.91
C LYS A 43 8.54 -8.43 6.91
N LEU A 44 7.24 -8.11 6.80
CA LEU A 44 6.26 -8.55 7.79
C LEU A 44 5.77 -9.98 7.55
N GLN A 45 5.46 -10.31 6.28
CA GLN A 45 4.88 -11.61 5.90
C GLN A 45 5.73 -12.82 6.33
N PRO A 46 7.08 -12.79 6.25
CA PRO A 46 7.90 -13.92 6.71
C PRO A 46 7.92 -14.07 8.24
N ARG A 47 7.61 -13.00 8.99
CA ARG A 47 7.73 -12.94 10.46
C ARG A 47 6.42 -13.31 11.17
N VAL A 48 5.27 -12.95 10.58
CA VAL A 48 3.96 -12.95 11.26
C VAL A 48 3.55 -14.29 11.86
N ILE A 49 3.85 -15.43 11.21
CA ILE A 49 3.43 -16.75 11.69
C ILE A 49 4.13 -17.14 12.99
N GLU A 50 5.45 -16.93 13.08
CA GLU A 50 6.20 -17.23 14.31
C GLU A 50 5.91 -16.16 15.37
N ALA A 51 5.92 -14.88 15.00
CA ALA A 51 5.65 -13.78 15.92
C ALA A 51 4.29 -13.94 16.61
N TYR A 52 3.25 -14.30 15.85
CA TYR A 52 1.92 -14.57 16.39
C TYR A 52 1.88 -15.81 17.28
N ARG A 53 2.50 -16.92 16.84
CA ARG A 53 2.53 -18.17 17.61
C ARG A 53 3.21 -18.03 18.96
N GLU A 54 4.31 -17.29 18.99
CA GLU A 54 5.17 -17.13 20.17
C GLU A 54 4.84 -15.87 20.98
N GLU A 55 3.80 -15.11 20.58
CA GLU A 55 3.42 -13.82 21.20
C GLU A 55 4.62 -12.85 21.32
N LYS A 56 5.49 -12.83 20.30
CA LYS A 56 6.69 -12.00 20.28
C LYS A 56 6.40 -10.66 19.63
N ALA A 57 6.70 -9.58 20.34
CA ALA A 57 6.82 -8.27 19.74
C ALA A 57 8.20 -8.11 19.08
N GLU A 58 8.26 -7.48 17.91
CA GLU A 58 9.49 -7.14 17.22
C GLU A 58 9.66 -5.62 17.15
N PRO A 59 10.29 -4.97 18.16
CA PRO A 59 10.44 -3.51 18.20
C PRO A 59 11.19 -2.92 16.99
N GLY A 60 12.01 -3.73 16.30
CA GLY A 60 12.73 -3.32 15.09
C GLY A 60 11.81 -2.90 13.94
N ILE A 61 10.56 -3.40 13.90
CA ILE A 61 9.56 -3.00 12.89
C ILE A 61 9.31 -1.49 12.94
N PHE A 62 9.29 -0.88 14.13
CA PHE A 62 9.08 0.57 14.24
C PHE A 62 10.22 1.37 13.60
N ALA A 63 11.46 0.93 13.77
CA ALA A 63 12.61 1.58 13.15
C ALA A 63 12.55 1.45 11.62
N GLU A 64 12.30 0.23 11.11
CA GLU A 64 12.14 -0.03 9.68
C GLU A 64 11.03 0.82 9.05
N MET A 65 9.84 0.86 9.66
CA MET A 65 8.72 1.67 9.17
C MET A 65 9.03 3.18 9.22
N GLY A 66 9.76 3.63 10.24
CA GLY A 66 10.22 5.01 10.37
C GLY A 66 11.19 5.42 9.27
N GLU A 67 12.18 4.57 8.95
CA GLU A 67 13.14 4.80 7.86
C GLU A 67 12.46 4.91 6.49
N MET A 68 11.33 4.24 6.31
CA MET A 68 10.51 4.30 5.09
C MET A 68 9.50 5.45 5.08
N GLY A 69 9.39 6.26 6.14
CA GLY A 69 8.42 7.35 6.23
C GLY A 69 6.97 6.89 6.41
N LEU A 70 6.75 5.64 6.84
CA LEU A 70 5.40 5.06 7.04
C LEU A 70 4.80 5.43 8.40
N LEU A 71 5.62 5.91 9.34
CA LEU A 71 5.16 6.38 10.66
C LEU A 71 4.91 7.88 10.64
N GLY A 72 3.72 8.29 11.12
CA GLY A 72 3.33 9.70 11.12
C GLY A 72 3.26 10.28 9.70
N SER A 73 2.74 9.52 8.72
CA SER A 73 2.76 9.94 7.32
C SER A 73 2.07 11.28 7.06
N THR A 74 1.06 11.64 7.87
CA THR A 74 0.34 12.92 7.79
C THR A 74 1.05 14.07 8.52
N ILE A 75 2.17 13.80 9.20
CA ILE A 75 2.93 14.80 9.93
C ILE A 75 3.75 15.63 8.93
N PRO A 76 3.79 16.97 9.06
CA PRO A 76 4.61 17.82 8.21
C PRO A 76 6.10 17.44 8.19
N GLU A 77 6.75 17.68 7.06
CA GLU A 77 8.20 17.44 6.88
C GLU A 77 9.07 18.19 7.88
N GLU A 78 8.64 19.37 8.36
CA GLU A 78 9.36 20.14 9.39
C GLU A 78 9.54 19.37 10.72
N TYR A 79 8.72 18.34 10.95
CA TYR A 79 8.81 17.43 12.11
C TYR A 79 9.32 16.03 11.74
N GLY A 80 9.82 15.84 10.52
CA GLY A 80 10.36 14.57 10.03
C GLY A 80 9.32 13.58 9.51
N GLY A 81 8.07 14.00 9.30
CA GLY A 81 7.08 13.22 8.56
C GLY A 81 7.19 13.43 7.05
N ILE A 82 6.22 12.92 6.27
CA ILE A 82 6.19 13.06 4.81
C ILE A 82 5.03 13.93 4.30
N GLY A 83 4.24 14.55 5.20
CA GLY A 83 3.16 15.47 4.84
C GLY A 83 2.06 14.87 3.94
N ALA A 84 1.90 13.56 3.93
CA ALA A 84 0.97 12.87 3.05
C ALA A 84 -0.50 13.07 3.44
N GLY A 85 -1.39 12.94 2.46
CA GLY A 85 -2.84 13.00 2.68
C GLY A 85 -3.40 11.79 3.44
N TYR A 86 -4.63 11.91 3.93
CA TYR A 86 -5.32 10.83 4.64
C TYR A 86 -5.61 9.59 3.78
N VAL A 87 -5.74 9.77 2.46
CA VAL A 87 -5.90 8.63 1.53
C VAL A 87 -4.62 7.78 1.53
N ALA A 88 -3.45 8.41 1.35
CA ALA A 88 -2.16 7.72 1.45
C ALA A 88 -1.99 7.04 2.81
N TYR A 89 -2.34 7.70 3.91
CA TYR A 89 -2.35 7.07 5.25
C TYR A 89 -3.23 5.81 5.30
N GLY A 90 -4.45 5.87 4.78
CA GLY A 90 -5.35 4.72 4.71
C GLY A 90 -4.81 3.58 3.84
N LEU A 91 -4.12 3.92 2.73
CA LEU A 91 -3.47 2.93 1.87
C LEU A 91 -2.30 2.24 2.58
N VAL A 92 -1.47 2.97 3.32
CA VAL A 92 -0.41 2.37 4.16
C VAL A 92 -1.04 1.41 5.16
N ALA A 93 -2.04 1.85 5.92
CA ALA A 93 -2.72 1.01 6.90
C ALA A 93 -3.28 -0.27 6.27
N ARG A 94 -3.95 -0.16 5.11
CA ARG A 94 -4.50 -1.30 4.36
C ARG A 94 -3.44 -2.32 3.96
N GLU A 95 -2.27 -1.88 3.51
CA GLU A 95 -1.21 -2.80 3.06
C GLU A 95 -0.47 -3.45 4.24
N ILE A 96 -0.36 -2.75 5.38
CA ILE A 96 0.22 -3.32 6.61
C ILE A 96 -0.74 -4.33 7.24
N GLU A 97 -2.02 -4.01 7.41
CA GLU A 97 -3.05 -4.90 8.00
C GLU A 97 -3.42 -6.08 7.10
N ARG A 98 -3.00 -6.07 5.83
CA ARG A 98 -3.16 -7.20 4.91
C ARG A 98 -2.37 -8.44 5.36
N VAL A 99 -1.29 -8.23 6.12
CA VAL A 99 -0.37 -9.27 6.62
C VAL A 99 -0.70 -9.62 8.06
#